data_AF-A0A932JGE8-F1
#
_entry.id   AF-A0A932JGE8-F1
#
_cell.length_a   1.000
_cell.length_b   1.000
_cell.length_c   1.000
_cell.angle_alpha   90.00
_cell.angle_beta   90.00
_cell.angle_gamma   90.00
#
_symmetry.space_group_name_H-M   'P 1'
#
loop_
_entity.id
_entity.type
_entity.pdbx_description
1 polymer ?
#
loop_
_entity_poly.entity_id
_entity_poly.type
_entity_poly.pdbx_seq_one_letter_code
_entity_poly.pdbx_strand_id
1 'polypeptide(L)' 'MGRIDVVLTDELERKFREEVVKRLGFKKGNISIAIEEAIKDWLNKKSGKMVIAGKKAWLTRRENAES' A
#
# COMPACT_ATOMS: atom_id res chain seq x y z
N MET A 1 -12.09 14.70 6.62
CA MET A 1 -11.84 13.62 5.64
C MET A 1 -11.82 14.27 4.26
N GLY A 2 -10.74 14.10 3.49
CA GLY A 2 -10.70 14.60 2.10
C GLY A 2 -11.50 13.70 1.18
N ARG A 3 -12.15 14.26 0.14
CA ARG A 3 -12.77 13.50 -0.94
C ARG A 3 -11.84 13.52 -2.15
N ILE A 4 -11.69 12.37 -2.80
CA ILE A 4 -10.97 12.24 -4.07
C ILE A 4 -11.96 11.68 -5.08
N ASP A 5 -12.19 12.42 -6.16
CA ASP A 5 -12.95 11.97 -7.32
C ASP A 5 -11.96 11.52 -8.39
N VAL A 6 -12.06 10.26 -8.81
CA VAL A 6 -11.11 9.60 -9.71
C VAL A 6 -11.89 8.78 -10.72
N VAL A 7 -11.43 8.81 -11.97
CA VAL A 7 -11.93 7.96 -13.05
C VAL A 7 -10.89 6.90 -13.34
N LEU A 8 -11.29 5.64 -13.25
CA LEU A 8 -10.49 4.46 -13.61
C LEU A 8 -11.07 3.82 -14.86
N THR A 9 -10.26 3.05 -15.58
CA THR A 9 -10.79 2.22 -16.67
C THR A 9 -11.72 1.14 -16.10
N ASP A 10 -12.80 0.84 -16.82
CA ASP A 10 -13.83 -0.12 -16.37
C ASP A 10 -13.23 -1.47 -15.96
N GLU A 11 -12.24 -1.95 -16.71
CA GLU A 11 -11.57 -3.21 -16.42
C GLU A 11 -10.82 -3.18 -15.07
N LEU A 12 -10.08 -2.11 -14.82
CA LEU A 12 -9.29 -1.97 -13.59
C LEU A 12 -10.21 -1.82 -12.37
N GLU A 13 -11.23 -0.99 -12.53
CA GLU A 13 -12.23 -0.73 -11.49
C GLU A 13 -12.97 -2.00 -11.10
N ARG A 14 -13.45 -2.76 -12.09
CA ARG A 14 -14.12 -4.05 -11.90
C ARG A 14 -13.23 -5.03 -11.17
N LYS A 15 -11.99 -5.23 -11.64
CA LYS A 15 -11.02 -6.14 -11.00
C LYS A 15 -10.74 -5.74 -9.56
N PHE A 16 -10.60 -4.45 -9.29
CA PHE A 16 -10.39 -3.95 -7.94
C PHE A 16 -11.58 -4.25 -7.03
N ARG A 17 -12.81 -3.97 -7.47
CA ARG A 17 -14.03 -4.28 -6.70
C ARG A 17 -14.18 -5.77 -6.41
N GLU A 18 -13.95 -6.61 -7.41
CA GLU A 18 -14.03 -8.07 -7.25
C GLU A 18 -13.05 -8.55 -6.18
N GLU A 19 -11.82 -8.05 -6.19
CA GLU A 19 -10.81 -8.42 -5.21
C GLU A 19 -11.15 -7.92 -3.80
N VAL A 20 -11.67 -6.69 -3.69
CA VAL A 20 -12.15 -6.13 -2.42
C VAL A 20 -13.29 -6.98 -1.86
N VAL A 21 -14.25 -7.37 -2.69
CA VAL A 21 -15.38 -8.22 -2.27
C VAL A 21 -14.89 -9.61 -1.85
N LYS A 22 -13.95 -10.21 -2.59
CA LYS A 22 -13.37 -11.52 -2.23
C LYS A 22 -12.66 -11.50 -0.88
N ARG A 23 -11.94 -10.42 -0.55
CA ARG A 23 -11.13 -10.33 0.68
C ARG A 23 -11.90 -9.80 1.89
N LEU A 24 -12.70 -8.77 1.70
CA LEU A 24 -13.34 -8.02 2.79
C LEU A 24 -14.86 -8.25 2.86
N GLY A 25 -15.42 -8.95 1.87
CA GLY A 25 -16.85 -9.17 1.74
C GLY A 25 -17.61 -7.98 1.15
N PHE A 26 -18.92 -8.15 1.00
CA PHE A 26 -19.82 -7.17 0.39
C PHE A 26 -20.40 -6.22 1.45
N LYS A 27 -19.57 -5.29 1.95
CA LYS A 27 -19.98 -4.29 2.94
C LYS A 27 -19.70 -2.86 2.48
N LYS A 28 -20.66 -1.96 2.74
CA LYS A 28 -20.50 -0.52 2.49
C LYS A 28 -19.29 0.00 3.27
N GLY A 29 -18.35 0.62 2.56
CA GLY A 29 -17.11 1.17 3.11
C GLY A 29 -15.85 0.35 2.82
N ASN A 30 -15.96 -0.94 2.48
CA ASN A 30 -14.79 -1.78 2.18
C ASN A 30 -13.95 -1.25 1.01
N ILE A 31 -14.61 -0.66 0.00
CA ILE A 31 -13.93 -0.04 -1.14
C ILE A 31 -13.13 1.18 -0.69
N SER A 32 -13.68 2.01 0.19
CA SER A 32 -12.96 3.18 0.72
C SER A 32 -11.75 2.76 1.56
N ILE A 33 -11.89 1.72 2.38
CA ILE A 33 -10.78 1.14 3.15
C ILE A 33 -9.68 0.64 2.21
N ALA A 34 -10.04 -0.13 1.19
CA ALA A 34 -9.08 -0.68 0.24
C ALA A 34 -8.37 0.41 -0.59
N ILE A 35 -9.08 1.49 -0.96
CA ILE A 35 -8.46 2.65 -1.63
C ILE A 35 -7.47 3.34 -0.69
N GLU A 36 -7.82 3.53 0.58
CA GLU A 36 -6.93 4.13 1.56
C GLU A 36 -5.66 3.28 1.77
N GLU A 37 -5.80 1.96 1.86
CA GLU A 37 -4.67 1.02 1.91
C GLU A 37 -3.80 1.11 0.66
N ALA A 38 -4.40 1.09 -0.53
CA ALA A 38 -3.67 1.19 -1.80
C ALA A 38 -2.86 2.49 -1.91
N ILE A 39 -3.44 3.61 -1.46
CA ILE A 39 -2.75 4.92 -1.44
C ILE A 39 -1.58 4.90 -0.44
N LYS A 40 -1.77 4.33 0.77
CA LYS A 40 -0.70 4.18 1.75
C LYS A 40 0.45 3.35 1.19
N ASP A 41 0.14 2.22 0.56
CA ASP A 41 1.14 1.33 -0.04
C ASP A 41 1.88 2.00 -1.20
N TRP A 42 1.19 2.77 -2.04
CA TRP A 42 1.80 3.54 -3.11
C TRP A 42 2.81 4.56 -2.57
N LEU A 43 2.42 5.33 -1.54
CA LEU A 43 3.29 6.31 -0.90
C LEU A 43 4.50 5.65 -0.20
N ASN A 44 4.29 4.49 0.44
CA ASN A 44 5.36 3.73 1.08
C ASN A 44 6.37 3.19 0.07
N LYS A 45 5.89 2.67 -1.08
CA LYS A 45 6.75 2.22 -2.19
C LYS A 45 7.58 3.38 -2.77
N LYS A 46 6.98 4.57 -2.92
CA LYS A 46 7.66 5.74 -3.52
C LYS A 46 8.58 6.48 -2.57
N SER A 47 8.28 6.52 -1.27
CA SER A 47 9.11 7.19 -0.27
C SER A 47 10.37 6.42 0.12
N GLY A 48 10.58 5.21 -0.41
CA GLY A 48 11.78 4.43 -0.15
C GLY A 48 11.96 4.02 1.32
N LYS A 49 10.93 4.18 2.18
CA LYS A 49 11.02 3.88 3.63
C LYS A 49 11.43 2.44 3.91
N MET A 50 11.12 1.50 3.01
CA MET A 50 11.60 0.12 3.07
C MET A 50 13.11 -0.02 2.78
N VAL A 51 13.65 0.81 1.87
CA VAL A 51 15.09 0.85 1.56
C VAL A 51 15.86 1.38 2.76
N ILE A 52 15.43 2.46 3.41
CA ILE A 52 16.14 3.03 4.58
C ILE A 52 16.07 2.12 5.82
N ALA A 53 14.93 1.49 6.11
CA ALA A 53 14.84 0.54 7.22
C ALA A 53 15.70 -0.72 6.97
N GLY A 54 15.65 -1.27 5.75
CA GLY A 54 16.49 -2.40 5.34
C GLY A 54 17.98 -2.06 5.29
N LYS A 55 18.37 -0.87 4.78
CA LYS A 55 19.76 -0.40 4.77
C LYS A 55 20.29 -0.20 6.17
N LYS A 56 19.51 0.40 7.07
CA LYS A 56 19.94 0.64 8.46
C LYS A 56 20.19 -0.68 9.18
N ALA A 57 19.30 -1.67 9.02
CA ALA A 57 19.46 -3.01 9.60
C ALA A 57 20.62 -3.82 8.99
N TRP A 58 21.00 -3.55 7.73
CA TRP A 58 22.17 -4.17 7.09
C TRP A 58 23.48 -3.49 7.52
N LEU A 59 23.51 -2.15 7.59
CA LEU A 59 24.66 -1.36 8.03
C LEU A 59 25.03 -1.65 9.49
N THR A 60 24.04 -1.68 10.39
CA THR A 60 24.26 -2.01 11.81
C THR A 60 24.82 -3.41 12.01
N ARG A 61 24.44 -4.38 11.16
CA ARG A 61 25.02 -5.73 11.20
C ARG A 61 26.46 -5.78 10.70
N ARG A 62 26.84 -4.91 9.77
CA ARG A 62 28.19 -4.84 9.23
C ARG A 62 29.16 -4.17 10.19
N GLU A 63 28.78 -3.04 10.78
CA GLU A 63 29.58 -2.35 11.81
C GLU A 63 29.85 -3.25 13.03
N ASN A 64 28.86 -4.02 13.48
CA ASN A 64 29.05 -4.97 14.60
C ASN A 64 29.87 -6.21 14.24
N ALA A 65 30.07 -6.52 12.95
CA ALA A 65 30.89 -7.64 12.49
C ALA A 65 32.34 -7.22 12.20
N GLU A 66 32.58 -5.92 12.06
CA GLU A 66 33.89 -5.30 11.80
C GLU A 66 34.53 -4.70 13.07
N SER A 67 33.90 -4.89 14.24
CA SER A 67 34.30 -4.32 15.54
C SER A 67 34.61 -5.37 16.60
#